data_AF-A0A7L2HUR5-F1
#
_entry.id   AF-A0A7L2HUR5-F1
#
_cell.length_a   1.000
_cell.length_b   1.000
_cell.length_c   1.000
_cell.angle_alpha   90.00
_cell.angle_beta   90.00
_cell.angle_gamma   90.00
#
_symmetry.space_group_name_H-M   'P 1'
#
loop_
_entity.id
_entity.type
_entity.pdbx_description
1 polymer ?
#
loop_
_entity_poly.entity_id
_entity_poly.type
_entity_poly.pdbx_seq_one_letter_code
_entity_poly.pdbx_strand_id
1 'polypeptide(L)' 'SDLRTANGTRICAQLYADDSPYYDQCCGGAALVVYPNSDVPYMPRGWAARGSS' A
#
# COMPACT_ATOMS: atom_id res chain seq x y z
N SER A 1 3.32 11.07 -8.69
CA SER A 1 2.85 9.70 -8.94
C SER A 1 1.34 9.73 -8.93
N ASP A 2 0.69 9.26 -9.99
CA ASP A 2 -0.76 9.29 -10.09
C ASP A 2 -1.31 8.10 -9.28
N LEU A 3 -1.91 8.38 -8.12
CA LEU A 3 -2.45 7.36 -7.19
C LEU A 3 -3.74 6.75 -7.77
N ARG A 4 -3.56 5.93 -8.80
CA ARG A 4 -4.62 5.15 -9.45
C ARG A 4 -4.22 3.69 -9.52
N THR A 5 -5.15 2.81 -9.18
CA THR A 5 -4.99 1.37 -9.43
C THR A 5 -4.94 1.11 -10.95
N ALA A 6 -4.42 -0.03 -11.37
CA ALA A 6 -4.45 -0.47 -12.78
C ALA A 6 -5.87 -0.45 -13.40
N ASN A 7 -6.92 -0.58 -12.57
CA ASN A 7 -8.33 -0.45 -12.96
C ASN A 7 -8.84 1.02 -13.02
N GLY A 8 -7.97 2.02 -12.87
CA GLY A 8 -8.31 3.45 -12.96
C GLY A 8 -8.95 4.05 -11.72
N THR A 9 -9.23 3.26 -10.68
CA THR A 9 -9.79 3.73 -9.41
C THR A 9 -8.79 4.63 -8.69
N ARG A 10 -9.22 5.83 -8.28
CA ARG A 10 -8.41 6.70 -7.42
C ARG A 10 -8.23 6.06 -6.06
N ILE A 11 -6.99 6.02 -5.59
CA ILE A 11 -6.64 5.56 -4.24
C ILE A 11 -6.11 6.76 -3.43
N CYS A 12 -6.36 6.75 -2.13
CA CYS A 12 -5.93 7.83 -1.23
C CYS A 12 -4.45 7.66 -0.84
N ALA A 13 -4.04 6.42 -0.58
CA ALA A 13 -2.66 6.07 -0.27
C ALA A 13 -2.38 4.62 -0.67
N GLN A 14 -1.11 4.34 -0.95
CA GLN A 14 -0.60 2.99 -1.12
C GLN A 14 0.61 2.84 -0.20
N LEU A 15 0.54 1.89 0.72
CA LEU A 15 1.61 1.61 1.68
C LEU A 15 2.29 0.30 1.27
N TYR A 16 3.60 0.24 1.44
CA TYR A 16 4.39 -0.97 1.19
C TYR A 16 4.94 -1.49 2.51
N ALA A 17 5.06 -2.82 2.63
CA ALA A 17 5.54 -3.46 3.86
C ALA A 17 7.07 -3.52 3.97
N ASP A 18 7.78 -3.45 2.84
CA ASP A 18 9.23 -3.27 2.82
C ASP A 18 9.60 -2.20 1.76
N ASP A 19 10.77 -1.59 1.92
CA ASP A 19 11.32 -0.53 1.08
C ASP A 19 12.38 -1.04 0.08
N SER A 20 12.44 -2.36 -0.11
CA SER A 20 13.50 -2.96 -0.91
C SER A 20 13.37 -2.56 -2.40
N PRO A 21 14.48 -2.12 -3.05
CA PRO A 21 14.45 -1.69 -4.45
C PRO A 21 14.16 -2.83 -5.44
N TYR A 22 14.14 -4.08 -4.97
CA TYR A 22 13.89 -5.29 -5.75
C TYR A 22 12.47 -5.84 -5.56
N TYR A 23 11.55 -5.03 -4.99
CA TYR A 23 10.20 -5.44 -4.66
C TYR A 23 9.43 -6.08 -5.83
N ASP A 24 9.54 -5.48 -7.01
CA ASP A 24 8.88 -5.97 -8.24
C ASP A 24 9.55 -7.21 -8.85
N GLN A 25 10.77 -7.54 -8.43
CA GLN A 25 11.60 -8.54 -9.10
C GLN A 25 11.67 -9.91 -8.40
N CYS A 26 11.28 -10.01 -7.13
CA CYS A 26 11.53 -11.24 -6.35
C CYS A 26 10.32 -11.83 -5.60
N CYS A 27 9.08 -11.49 -6.01
CA CYS A 27 7.79 -11.97 -5.47
C CYS A 27 7.06 -11.00 -4.53
N GLY A 28 6.76 -9.78 -5.00
CA GLY A 28 5.58 -9.01 -4.59
C GLY A 28 5.26 -9.05 -3.10
N GLY A 29 5.92 -8.21 -2.32
CA GLY A 29 5.62 -8.08 -0.89
C GLY A 29 4.23 -7.47 -0.64
N ALA A 30 3.87 -7.35 0.63
CA ALA A 30 2.55 -6.86 1.00
C ALA A 30 2.40 -5.37 0.65
N ALA A 31 1.30 -5.03 -0.03
CA ALA A 31 0.88 -3.67 -0.32
C ALA A 31 -0.52 -3.45 0.27
N LEU A 32 -0.71 -2.31 0.93
CA LEU A 32 -2.00 -1.92 1.49
C LEU A 32 -2.52 -0.71 0.72
N VAL A 33 -3.65 -0.90 0.04
CA VAL A 33 -4.33 0.16 -0.71
C VAL A 33 -5.41 0.76 0.18
N VAL A 34 -5.32 2.07 0.40
CA VAL A 34 -6.36 2.83 1.11
C VAL A 34 -7.24 3.51 0.07
N TYR A 35 -8.51 3.14 0.03
CA TYR A 35 -9.49 3.74 -0.87
C TYR A 35 -10.02 5.08 -0.33
N PRO A 36 -10.43 6.01 -1.20
CA PRO A 36 -11.10 7.23 -0.78
C PRO A 36 -12.39 6.91 0.00
N ASN A 37 -12.63 7.65 1.09
CA ASN A 37 -13.72 7.44 2.05
C ASN A 37 -13.60 6.17 2.91
N SER A 38 -12.44 5.49 2.88
CA SER A 38 -12.14 4.41 3.81
C SER A 38 -11.51 5.00 5.07
N ASP A 39 -12.29 5.16 6.13
CA ASP A 39 -11.73 5.45 7.46
C ASP A 39 -11.04 4.19 7.99
N VAL A 40 -9.71 4.22 8.05
CA VAL A 40 -8.87 3.15 8.61
C VAL A 40 -8.18 3.64 9.89
N PRO A 41 -8.93 3.84 11.00
CA PRO A 41 -8.37 4.39 12.24
C PRO A 41 -7.42 3.42 12.96
N TYR A 42 -7.40 2.15 12.55
CA TYR A 42 -6.49 1.15 13.06
C TYR A 42 -5.71 0.49 11.92
N MET A 43 -4.44 0.18 12.19
CA MET A 43 -3.61 -0.54 11.25
C MET A 43 -4.01 -2.03 11.25
N PRO A 44 -4.15 -2.68 10.07
CA PRO A 44 -4.40 -4.12 10.00
C PRO A 44 -3.32 -4.93 10.75
N ARG A 45 -3.71 -6.07 11.34
CA ARG A 45 -2.74 -6.97 12.00
C ARG A 45 -1.65 -7.39 11.01
N GLY A 46 -0.39 -7.29 11.43
CA GLY A 46 0.79 -7.60 10.60
C GLY A 46 1.41 -6.40 9.87
N TRP A 47 0.81 -5.22 9.95
CA TRP A 47 1.32 -3.96 9.37
C TRP A 47 1.90 -2.97 10.39
N ALA A 48 1.85 -3.29 11.68
CA ALA A 48 2.42 -2.44 12.73
C ALA A 48 3.92 -2.21 12.48
N ALA A 49 4.30 -0.93 12.35
CA ALA A 49 5.68 -0.47 12.06
C ALA A 49 6.30 -1.03 10.76
N ARG A 50 5.49 -1.52 9.81
CA ARG A 50 5.96 -2.04 8.52
C ARG A 50 5.60 -1.15 7.33
N GLY A 51 4.66 -0.22 7.50
CA GLY A 51 4.24 0.65 6.41
C GLY A 51 5.30 1.71 6.07
N SER A 52 5.76 1.71 4.83
CA SER A 52 6.47 2.82 4.19
C SER A 52 5.55 3.52 3.16
N SER A 53 5.81 4.81 2.89
CA SER A 53 5.01 5.68 2.01
C SER A 53 5.80 6.19 0.82
#